data_AF-A0A352EYD9-F1
#
_entry.id   AF-A0A352EYD9-F1
#
_cell.length_a   1.000
_cell.length_b   1.000
_cell.length_c   1.000
_cell.angle_alpha   90.00
_cell.angle_beta   90.00
_cell.angle_gamma   90.00
#
_symmetry.space_group_name_H-M   'P 1'
#
loop_
_entity.id
_entity.type
_entity.pdbx_description
1 polymer ?
#
loop_
_entity_poly.entity_id
_entity_poly.type
_entity_poly.pdbx_seq_one_letter_code
_entity_poly.pdbx_strand_id
1 'polypeptide(L)'
;FSRAAFFGALFSLAFCLVLVPWTIRNHRVFHLFQPLAPAHAEMPGEFVPRGYLAWLRTWIDDGRYIGPVLWALDEAPIKVAEIPDSAFDSPEEKQRVAALFDKYNHPPDAAAPNGANAQSQASPAPADNLVEEQEQSNDNANDNSNDNSNEADSGNQNGEDNANSNDEADENDQADENSSGDQAETQAVEMTPEIDAGFAQIAAERKARHPIRYYLFLPFKRGLSLWFDTHSQYYPFEGELLPLRDLDYDIQQQYWLPLFAGLTFLYTLLGVAGGWFLWSSGLFSARRWLLLAALIIFLRVGFFATLENPEPRYVVEVFPFLSALGGIAITRLTSAKLSSQ
;
A
#
# COMPACT_ATOMS: atom_id res chain seq x y z
N PHE A 1 29.06 24.94 -9.74
CA PHE A 1 27.97 24.24 -10.46
C PHE A 1 28.44 22.95 -11.12
N SER A 2 29.52 22.94 -11.93
CA SER A 2 29.99 21.73 -12.62
C SER A 2 30.35 20.54 -11.71
N ARG A 3 31.02 20.78 -10.57
CA ARG A 3 31.33 19.73 -9.59
C ARG A 3 30.09 19.10 -8.95
N ALA A 4 29.12 19.92 -8.54
CA ALA A 4 27.88 19.43 -7.94
C ALA A 4 27.07 18.60 -8.94
N ALA A 5 26.99 19.05 -10.21
CA ALA A 5 26.35 18.28 -11.27
C ALA A 5 27.08 16.96 -11.55
N PHE A 6 28.42 16.97 -11.57
CA PHE A 6 29.23 15.76 -11.73
C PHE A 6 28.99 14.76 -10.60
N PHE A 7 29.08 15.20 -9.33
CA PHE A 7 28.83 14.31 -8.19
C PHE A 7 27.38 13.83 -8.13
N GLY A 8 26.42 14.67 -8.51
CA GLY A 8 25.03 14.25 -8.67
C GLY A 8 24.86 13.15 -9.71
N ALA A 9 25.45 13.33 -10.90
CA ALA A 9 25.42 12.31 -11.97
C ALA A 9 26.12 11.02 -11.55
N LEU A 10 27.26 11.12 -10.87
CA LEU A 10 27.99 9.96 -10.34
C LEU A 10 27.14 9.18 -9.32
N PHE A 11 26.45 9.90 -8.42
CA PHE A 11 25.55 9.29 -7.45
C PHE A 11 24.33 8.62 -8.11
N SER A 12 23.73 9.27 -9.12
CA SER A 12 22.66 8.66 -9.92
C SER A 12 23.11 7.40 -10.63
N LEU A 13 24.33 7.39 -11.20
CA LEU A 13 24.90 6.19 -11.82
C LEU A 13 25.12 5.08 -10.78
N ALA A 14 25.65 5.42 -9.60
CA ALA A 14 25.83 4.47 -8.52
C ALA A 14 24.50 3.84 -8.08
N PHE A 15 23.42 4.62 -8.00
CA PHE A 15 22.08 4.09 -7.72
C PHE A 15 21.61 3.10 -8.81
N CYS A 16 21.79 3.43 -10.09
CA CYS A 16 21.45 2.50 -11.18
C CYS A 16 22.27 1.20 -11.11
N LEU A 17 23.53 1.26 -10.66
CA LEU A 17 24.38 0.08 -10.49
C LEU A 17 23.85 -0.88 -9.41
N VAL A 18 23.17 -0.38 -8.37
CA VAL A 18 22.55 -1.23 -7.33
C VAL A 18 21.44 -2.12 -7.91
N LEU A 19 20.77 -1.68 -8.98
CA LEU A 19 19.72 -2.46 -9.64
C LEU A 19 20.26 -3.54 -10.59
N VAL A 20 21.56 -3.52 -10.90
CA VAL A 20 22.17 -4.43 -11.88
C VAL A 20 22.13 -5.90 -11.44
N PRO A 21 22.51 -6.28 -10.20
CA PRO A 21 22.44 -7.67 -9.75
C PRO A 21 21.04 -8.27 -9.87
N TRP A 22 20.01 -7.50 -9.46
CA TRP A 22 18.60 -7.89 -9.60
C TRP A 22 18.21 -8.10 -11.06
N THR A 23 18.58 -7.16 -11.93
CA THR A 23 18.30 -7.24 -13.36
C THR A 23 18.96 -8.47 -14.01
N ILE A 24 20.21 -8.77 -13.65
CA ILE A 24 20.93 -9.96 -14.12
C ILE A 24 20.24 -11.24 -13.65
N ARG A 25 19.83 -11.29 -12.37
CA ARG A 25 19.09 -12.44 -11.81
C ARG A 25 17.80 -12.68 -12.59
N ASN A 26 17.00 -11.63 -12.84
CA ASN A 26 15.74 -11.76 -13.56
C ASN A 26 15.95 -12.23 -15.00
N HIS A 27 16.97 -11.71 -15.68
CA HIS A 27 17.28 -12.15 -17.04
C HIS A 27 17.77 -13.61 -17.10
N ARG A 28 18.55 -14.07 -16.12
CA ARG A 28 19.07 -15.45 -16.11
C ARG A 28 18.04 -16.48 -15.68
N VAL A 29 17.24 -16.18 -14.67
CA VAL A 29 16.30 -17.13 -14.05
C VAL A 29 14.94 -17.09 -14.74
N PHE A 30 14.41 -15.90 -15.03
CA PHE A 30 13.06 -15.74 -15.60
C PHE A 30 13.08 -15.38 -17.08
N HIS A 31 14.26 -15.18 -17.68
CA HIS A 31 14.40 -14.74 -19.06
C HIS A 31 13.70 -13.40 -19.37
N LEU A 32 13.52 -12.55 -18.34
CA LEU A 32 12.87 -11.24 -18.43
C LEU A 32 13.85 -10.11 -18.09
N PHE A 33 13.86 -9.06 -18.91
CA PHE A 33 14.61 -7.84 -18.60
C PHE A 33 13.76 -6.91 -17.73
N GLN A 34 13.92 -7.03 -16.42
CA GLN A 34 13.09 -6.34 -15.43
C GLN A 34 13.95 -5.72 -14.32
N PRO A 35 14.42 -4.46 -14.50
CA PRO A 35 15.27 -3.77 -13.53
C PRO A 35 14.51 -3.21 -12.33
N LEU A 36 13.19 -3.06 -12.44
CA LEU A 36 12.29 -2.59 -11.39
C LEU A 36 11.19 -3.62 -11.17
N ALA A 37 10.60 -3.62 -9.97
CA ALA A 37 9.41 -4.43 -9.70
C ALA A 37 8.28 -4.08 -10.69
N PRO A 38 7.43 -5.05 -11.04
CA PRO A 38 6.33 -4.81 -11.95
C PRO A 38 5.26 -3.97 -11.24
N ALA A 39 4.44 -3.23 -12.00
CA ALA A 39 3.62 -2.15 -11.46
C ALA A 39 2.48 -2.63 -10.55
N HIS A 40 1.99 -3.86 -10.76
CA HIS A 40 0.89 -4.46 -10.01
C HIS A 40 1.37 -5.66 -9.18
N ALA A 41 2.68 -5.75 -8.90
CA ALA A 41 3.32 -6.88 -8.22
C ALA A 41 3.04 -8.24 -8.86
N GLU A 42 2.71 -8.26 -10.15
CA GLU A 42 2.29 -9.46 -10.86
C GLU A 42 3.46 -10.44 -11.11
N MET A 43 3.14 -11.73 -11.08
CA MET A 43 4.03 -12.82 -11.46
C MET A 43 4.12 -12.95 -13.00
N PRO A 44 5.21 -13.54 -13.52
CA PRO A 44 5.32 -13.82 -14.95
C PRO A 44 4.16 -14.69 -15.46
N GLY A 45 3.36 -14.13 -16.38
CA GLY A 45 2.22 -14.82 -16.99
C GLY A 45 0.89 -14.68 -16.23
N GLU A 46 0.89 -13.98 -15.09
CA GLU A 46 -0.32 -13.71 -14.33
C GLU A 46 -1.25 -12.74 -15.08
N PHE A 47 -2.55 -13.01 -14.99
CA PHE A 47 -3.57 -12.12 -15.53
C PHE A 47 -3.75 -10.93 -14.59
N VAL A 48 -3.59 -9.71 -15.14
CA VAL A 48 -3.83 -8.46 -14.41
C VAL A 48 -5.04 -7.78 -15.02
N PRO A 49 -6.10 -7.49 -14.24
CA PRO A 49 -7.34 -6.89 -14.74
C PRO A 49 -7.17 -5.38 -14.96
N ARG A 50 -6.38 -5.02 -15.98
CA ARG A 50 -6.00 -3.64 -16.29
C ARG A 50 -7.19 -2.79 -16.72
N GLY A 51 -8.20 -3.39 -17.35
CA GLY A 51 -9.45 -2.73 -17.70
C GLY A 51 -10.26 -2.33 -16.47
N TYR A 52 -10.38 -3.24 -15.50
CA TYR A 52 -11.01 -2.98 -14.21
C TYR A 52 -10.28 -1.88 -13.44
N LEU A 53 -8.96 -1.99 -13.30
CA LEU A 53 -8.13 -0.94 -12.67
C LEU A 53 -8.26 0.40 -13.39
N ALA A 54 -8.30 0.40 -14.73
CA ALA A 54 -8.51 1.61 -15.50
C ALA A 54 -9.88 2.24 -15.25
N TRP A 55 -10.92 1.44 -15.01
CA TRP A 55 -12.26 1.91 -14.64
C TRP A 55 -12.28 2.49 -13.23
N LEU A 56 -11.72 1.79 -12.23
CA LEU A 56 -11.55 2.31 -10.86
C LEU A 56 -10.83 3.66 -10.86
N ARG A 57 -9.77 3.78 -11.66
CA ARG A 57 -9.02 5.02 -11.84
C ARG A 57 -9.86 6.19 -12.35
N THR A 58 -11.06 5.97 -12.88
CA THR A 58 -11.93 7.05 -13.37
C THR A 58 -12.86 7.66 -12.31
N TRP A 59 -12.96 7.06 -11.13
CA TRP A 59 -13.92 7.51 -10.12
C TRP A 59 -13.47 7.38 -8.67
N ILE A 60 -12.63 6.40 -8.30
CA ILE A 60 -12.14 6.30 -6.92
C ILE A 60 -11.42 7.60 -6.59
N ASP A 61 -11.91 8.34 -5.59
CA ASP A 61 -11.29 9.56 -5.09
C ASP A 61 -10.86 9.47 -3.62
N ASP A 62 -11.22 8.38 -2.93
CA ASP A 62 -10.99 8.19 -1.50
C ASP A 62 -10.59 6.75 -1.14
N GLY A 63 -9.93 6.60 0.01
CA GLY A 63 -9.38 5.35 0.55
C GLY A 63 -10.43 4.31 0.92
N ARG A 64 -11.63 4.71 1.38
CA ARG A 64 -12.70 3.77 1.78
C ARG A 64 -13.12 2.79 0.70
N TYR A 65 -12.94 3.16 -0.57
CA TYR A 65 -13.36 2.32 -1.68
C TYR A 65 -12.33 1.22 -1.96
N ILE A 66 -11.10 1.37 -1.49
CA ILE A 66 -10.00 0.46 -1.82
C ILE A 66 -10.28 -0.94 -1.27
N GLY A 67 -10.64 -1.09 0.00
CA GLY A 67 -11.00 -2.41 0.55
C GLY A 67 -12.14 -3.08 -0.21
N PRO A 68 -13.34 -2.47 -0.28
CA PRO A 68 -14.53 -3.10 -0.86
C PRO A 68 -14.49 -3.32 -2.38
N VAL A 69 -13.74 -2.52 -3.15
CA VAL A 69 -13.75 -2.64 -4.63
C VAL A 69 -12.41 -3.00 -5.26
N LEU A 70 -11.28 -2.77 -4.58
CA LEU A 70 -9.97 -3.14 -5.11
C LEU A 70 -9.43 -4.41 -4.45
N TRP A 71 -9.41 -4.48 -3.11
CA TRP A 71 -8.87 -5.65 -2.40
C TRP A 71 -9.82 -6.85 -2.46
N ALA A 72 -11.13 -6.61 -2.41
CA ALA A 72 -12.13 -7.68 -2.54
C ALA A 72 -12.19 -8.35 -3.93
N LEU A 73 -11.43 -7.86 -4.92
CA LEU A 73 -11.43 -8.41 -6.26
C LEU A 73 -10.84 -9.83 -6.25
N ASP A 74 -11.54 -10.77 -6.86
CA ASP A 74 -11.26 -12.22 -6.86
C ASP A 74 -11.27 -12.89 -5.47
N GLU A 75 -11.63 -12.16 -4.41
CA GLU A 75 -11.80 -12.70 -3.05
C GLU A 75 -13.27 -12.80 -2.64
N ALA A 76 -14.09 -11.80 -3.01
CA ALA A 76 -15.48 -11.71 -2.60
C ALA A 76 -16.39 -11.11 -3.69
N PRO A 77 -17.72 -11.35 -3.60
CA PRO A 77 -18.69 -10.73 -4.49
C PRO A 77 -18.74 -9.21 -4.33
N ILE A 78 -18.59 -8.49 -5.44
CA ILE A 78 -18.69 -7.03 -5.47
C ILE A 78 -20.11 -6.65 -5.88
N LYS A 79 -20.84 -5.97 -4.98
CA LYS A 79 -22.22 -5.56 -5.22
C LYS A 79 -22.27 -4.14 -5.76
N VAL A 80 -22.88 -3.96 -6.92
CA VAL A 80 -23.06 -2.65 -7.57
C VAL A 80 -23.83 -1.66 -6.69
N ALA A 81 -24.69 -2.17 -5.79
CA ALA A 81 -25.46 -1.35 -4.86
C ALA A 81 -24.59 -0.67 -3.78
N GLU A 82 -23.42 -1.22 -3.48
CA GLU A 82 -22.48 -0.68 -2.49
C GLU A 82 -21.52 0.36 -3.11
N ILE A 83 -21.50 0.45 -4.44
CA ILE A 83 -20.72 1.43 -5.20
C ILE A 83 -21.50 2.75 -5.28
N PRO A 84 -20.86 3.90 -4.98
CA PRO A 84 -21.54 5.19 -4.96
C PRO A 84 -22.07 5.59 -6.34
N ASP A 85 -23.18 6.34 -6.39
CA ASP A 85 -23.73 6.81 -7.67
C ASP A 85 -22.75 7.70 -8.46
N SER A 86 -21.81 8.37 -7.77
CA SER A 86 -20.73 9.14 -8.41
C SER A 86 -19.74 8.28 -9.20
N ALA A 87 -19.74 6.96 -9.01
CA ALA A 87 -18.93 6.04 -9.80
C ALA A 87 -19.43 5.89 -11.24
N PHE A 88 -20.67 6.28 -11.54
CA PHE A 88 -21.31 6.11 -12.85
C PHE A 88 -21.64 7.46 -13.48
N ASP A 89 -21.38 7.62 -14.79
CA ASP A 89 -21.71 8.86 -15.50
C ASP A 89 -23.18 8.90 -15.95
N SER A 90 -23.81 7.74 -16.08
CA SER A 90 -25.19 7.58 -16.56
C SER A 90 -25.85 6.29 -16.03
N PRO A 91 -27.18 6.22 -15.96
CA PRO A 91 -27.90 5.00 -15.61
C PRO A 91 -27.59 3.82 -16.54
N GLU A 92 -27.40 4.08 -17.84
CA GLU A 92 -27.06 3.07 -18.85
C GLU A 92 -25.68 2.48 -18.58
N GLU A 93 -24.72 3.33 -18.18
CA GLU A 93 -23.39 2.87 -17.78
C GLU A 93 -23.44 2.04 -16.50
N LYS A 94 -24.25 2.45 -15.52
CA LYS A 94 -24.48 1.66 -14.28
C LYS A 94 -25.04 0.28 -14.60
N GLN A 95 -25.97 0.16 -15.55
CA GLN A 95 -26.50 -1.12 -16.01
C GLN A 95 -25.43 -1.99 -16.69
N ARG A 96 -24.56 -1.40 -17.51
CA ARG A 96 -23.43 -2.12 -18.13
C ARG A 96 -22.46 -2.65 -17.10
N VAL A 97 -22.09 -1.83 -16.10
CA VAL A 97 -21.22 -2.26 -15.01
C VAL A 97 -21.90 -3.36 -14.18
N ALA A 98 -23.21 -3.24 -13.91
CA ALA A 98 -23.96 -4.27 -13.22
C ALA A 98 -23.96 -5.60 -13.97
N ALA A 99 -24.10 -5.59 -15.30
CA ALA A 99 -24.02 -6.80 -16.11
C ALA A 99 -22.62 -7.42 -16.15
N LEU A 100 -21.56 -6.64 -15.97
CA LEU A 100 -20.19 -7.16 -15.83
C LEU A 100 -19.98 -7.81 -14.46
N PHE A 101 -20.42 -7.14 -13.39
CA PHE A 101 -20.34 -7.71 -12.04
C PHE A 101 -21.23 -8.93 -11.85
N ASP A 102 -22.38 -9.01 -12.52
CA ASP A 102 -23.23 -10.20 -12.51
C ASP A 102 -22.51 -11.43 -13.07
N LYS A 103 -21.74 -11.26 -14.15
CA LYS A 103 -20.89 -12.32 -14.72
C LYS A 103 -19.73 -12.68 -13.80
N TYR A 104 -19.09 -11.68 -13.21
CA TYR A 104 -17.98 -11.86 -12.26
C TYR A 104 -18.42 -12.61 -11.00
N ASN A 105 -19.60 -12.28 -10.47
CA ASN A 105 -20.16 -12.91 -9.27
C ASN A 105 -20.78 -14.30 -9.55
N HIS A 106 -21.00 -14.66 -10.81
CA HIS A 106 -21.56 -15.96 -11.21
C HIS A 106 -20.72 -16.58 -12.34
N PRO A 107 -19.46 -16.95 -12.05
CA PRO A 107 -18.59 -17.53 -13.06
C PRO A 107 -19.16 -18.88 -13.53
N PRO A 108 -18.93 -19.27 -14.80
CA PRO A 108 -19.54 -20.46 -15.41
C PRO A 108 -19.31 -21.77 -14.62
N ASP A 109 -18.18 -21.87 -13.93
CA ASP A 109 -17.78 -23.06 -13.17
C ASP A 109 -18.33 -23.10 -11.73
N ALA A 110 -19.01 -22.04 -11.27
CA ALA A 110 -19.64 -21.98 -9.94
C ALA A 110 -20.91 -22.86 -9.80
N ALA A 111 -21.45 -23.37 -10.91
CA ALA A 111 -22.70 -24.13 -10.94
C ALA A 111 -22.57 -25.62 -10.57
N ALA A 112 -21.39 -26.10 -10.16
CA ALA A 112 -21.19 -27.48 -9.74
C ALA A 112 -21.20 -27.62 -8.21
N PRO A 113 -22.22 -28.24 -7.59
CA PRO A 113 -22.17 -28.55 -6.18
C PRO A 113 -21.26 -29.78 -5.95
N ASN A 114 -20.35 -29.62 -4.98
CA ASN A 114 -19.50 -30.61 -4.33
C ASN A 114 -18.20 -31.05 -5.05
N GLY A 115 -17.08 -30.54 -4.50
CA GLY A 115 -16.02 -31.39 -3.95
C GLY A 115 -14.98 -31.94 -4.92
N ALA A 116 -14.02 -31.12 -5.30
CA ALA A 116 -12.62 -31.51 -5.48
C ALA A 116 -11.75 -30.25 -5.60
N ASN A 117 -10.79 -30.12 -4.69
CA ASN A 117 -9.82 -29.03 -4.63
C ASN A 117 -9.26 -28.63 -6.01
N ALA A 118 -9.63 -27.45 -6.49
CA ALA A 118 -8.81 -26.73 -7.46
C ALA A 118 -7.66 -26.09 -6.68
N GLN A 119 -6.55 -26.81 -6.60
CA GLN A 119 -5.31 -26.33 -5.99
C GLN A 119 -4.87 -25.03 -6.65
N SER A 120 -4.64 -24.01 -5.81
CA SER A 120 -3.69 -22.93 -6.06
C SER A 120 -2.45 -23.54 -6.72
N GLN A 121 -2.12 -23.09 -7.93
CA GLN A 121 -0.98 -23.60 -8.69
C GLN A 121 0.33 -23.18 -8.00
N ALA A 122 0.78 -23.99 -7.05
CA ALA A 122 2.15 -23.98 -6.57
C ALA A 122 3.08 -24.48 -7.68
N SER A 123 4.10 -23.69 -8.00
CA SER A 123 5.20 -24.09 -8.90
C SER A 123 5.96 -25.31 -8.34
N PRO A 124 6.46 -26.22 -9.19
CA PRO A 124 7.11 -27.44 -8.74
C PRO A 124 8.55 -27.16 -8.28
N ALA A 125 8.87 -27.52 -7.03
CA ALA A 125 10.25 -27.68 -6.57
C ALA A 125 10.86 -28.98 -7.14
N PRO A 126 12.19 -29.06 -7.37
CA PRO A 126 12.82 -30.20 -8.01
C PRO A 126 12.93 -31.40 -7.05
N ALA A 127 12.80 -32.60 -7.62
CA ALA A 127 12.86 -33.88 -6.92
C ALA A 127 14.23 -34.17 -6.29
N ASP A 128 14.23 -34.55 -5.02
CA ASP A 128 15.36 -35.16 -4.34
C ASP A 128 15.55 -36.62 -4.79
N ASN A 129 16.79 -36.97 -5.10
CA ASN A 129 17.21 -38.30 -5.49
C ASN A 129 17.27 -39.24 -4.28
N LEU A 130 16.76 -40.45 -4.52
CA LEU A 130 16.88 -41.65 -3.71
C LEU A 130 18.35 -41.99 -3.38
N VAL A 131 18.63 -42.32 -2.12
CA VAL A 131 19.62 -43.33 -1.75
C VAL A 131 19.02 -44.19 -0.64
N GLU A 132 18.82 -45.47 -0.94
CA GLU A 132 18.55 -46.55 0.01
C GLU A 132 19.83 -46.86 0.80
N GLU A 133 19.72 -47.07 2.11
CA GLU A 133 20.53 -48.08 2.80
C GLU A 133 19.78 -48.59 4.04
N GLN A 134 19.56 -49.90 4.05
CA GLN A 134 18.99 -50.68 5.13
C GLN A 134 20.03 -50.91 6.22
N GLU A 135 19.64 -50.90 7.50
CA GLU A 135 19.93 -52.01 8.42
C GLU A 135 19.16 -51.89 9.75
N GLN A 136 18.65 -53.05 10.17
CA GLN A 136 17.94 -53.29 11.43
C GLN A 136 18.93 -53.54 12.57
N SER A 137 18.61 -53.06 13.79
CA SER A 137 18.75 -53.88 15.01
C SER A 137 18.11 -53.23 16.24
N ASN A 138 17.06 -53.91 16.74
CA ASN A 138 16.65 -54.13 18.14
C ASN A 138 17.58 -53.62 19.26
N ASP A 139 17.05 -52.92 20.27
CA ASP A 139 16.52 -53.49 21.54
C ASP A 139 16.54 -52.47 22.71
N ASN A 140 15.52 -52.63 23.55
CA ASN A 140 15.42 -52.30 24.98
C ASN A 140 15.19 -50.85 25.48
N ALA A 141 13.93 -50.68 25.92
CA ALA A 141 13.48 -50.07 27.17
C ALA A 141 14.56 -49.82 28.25
N ASN A 142 14.56 -48.63 28.86
CA ASN A 142 13.94 -48.42 30.17
C ASN A 142 13.88 -46.93 30.55
N ASP A 143 12.68 -46.52 30.92
CA ASP A 143 12.28 -45.67 32.05
C ASP A 143 13.35 -44.89 32.86
N ASN A 144 13.11 -43.58 32.98
CA ASN A 144 12.75 -42.88 34.21
C ASN A 144 13.53 -41.58 34.51
N SER A 145 12.74 -40.61 34.98
CA SER A 145 13.03 -39.29 35.55
C SER A 145 14.30 -39.19 36.43
N ASN A 146 14.96 -38.02 36.50
CA ASN A 146 14.60 -36.92 37.41
C ASN A 146 15.71 -35.84 37.50
N ASP A 147 15.27 -34.60 37.72
CA ASP A 147 15.86 -33.53 38.54
C ASP A 147 17.31 -32.99 38.37
N ASN A 148 17.33 -31.71 37.98
CA ASN A 148 17.87 -30.55 38.72
C ASN A 148 19.37 -30.20 38.80
N SER A 149 19.57 -28.88 38.61
CA SER A 149 20.47 -27.96 39.33
C SER A 149 21.83 -27.53 38.74
N ASN A 150 21.89 -26.20 38.53
CA ASN A 150 22.87 -25.21 38.98
C ASN A 150 24.28 -25.05 38.37
N GLU A 151 24.54 -23.76 38.08
CA GLU A 151 25.80 -22.99 38.29
C GLU A 151 27.04 -23.40 37.47
N ALA A 152 27.98 -22.55 37.07
CA ALA A 152 28.16 -21.10 36.97
C ALA A 152 29.53 -20.90 36.27
N ASP A 153 29.72 -19.70 35.72
CA ASP A 153 30.98 -18.94 35.68
C ASP A 153 32.09 -19.17 34.60
N SER A 154 32.46 -18.02 34.02
CA SER A 154 33.75 -17.51 33.51
C SER A 154 34.45 -18.07 32.27
N GLY A 155 34.82 -17.14 31.36
CA GLY A 155 36.11 -17.22 30.65
C GLY A 155 36.21 -16.71 29.21
N ASN A 156 36.00 -15.41 28.97
CA ASN A 156 36.86 -14.48 28.20
C ASN A 156 37.46 -14.87 26.80
N GLN A 157 37.28 -13.92 25.86
CA GLN A 157 38.17 -13.43 24.78
C GLN A 157 38.12 -13.98 23.31
N ASN A 158 37.60 -13.06 22.46
CA ASN A 158 38.10 -12.54 21.17
C ASN A 158 38.03 -13.35 19.86
N GLY A 159 37.51 -12.64 18.83
CA GLY A 159 37.57 -12.96 17.38
C GLY A 159 36.20 -12.79 16.73
N GLU A 160 35.77 -11.56 16.40
CA GLU A 160 35.72 -11.07 15.01
C GLU A 160 35.10 -12.07 14.01
N ASP A 161 33.81 -11.90 13.72
CA ASP A 161 33.19 -11.97 12.38
C ASP A 161 31.66 -11.87 12.52
N ASN A 162 31.12 -10.64 12.56
CA ASN A 162 29.68 -10.40 12.63
C ASN A 162 29.13 -10.11 11.22
N ALA A 163 28.97 -11.17 10.43
CA ALA A 163 28.12 -11.17 9.25
C ALA A 163 26.77 -11.79 9.65
N ASN A 164 25.94 -11.00 10.33
CA ASN A 164 24.62 -11.46 10.73
C ASN A 164 23.62 -11.19 9.59
N SER A 165 23.40 -12.22 8.76
CA SER A 165 22.17 -12.41 8.01
C SER A 165 21.06 -12.73 9.02
N ASN A 166 20.28 -11.72 9.40
CA ASN A 166 18.99 -11.96 10.04
C ASN A 166 18.00 -12.32 8.93
N ASP A 167 17.92 -13.62 8.68
CA ASP A 167 16.67 -14.26 8.32
C ASP A 167 15.78 -14.32 9.58
N GLU A 168 14.47 -14.26 9.32
CA GLU A 168 13.35 -14.41 10.25
C GLU A 168 12.99 -13.19 11.11
N ALA A 169 11.96 -12.47 10.65
CA ALA A 169 10.91 -12.00 11.53
C ALA A 169 9.61 -12.62 11.04
N ASP A 170 9.14 -13.61 11.78
CA ASP A 170 7.79 -14.13 11.81
C ASP A 170 6.77 -12.99 11.70
N GLU A 171 6.00 -12.95 10.61
CA GLU A 171 4.69 -12.31 10.65
C GLU A 171 3.77 -13.25 11.42
N ASN A 172 3.60 -12.93 12.71
CA ASN A 172 2.56 -13.47 13.55
C ASN A 172 1.21 -13.41 12.82
N ASP A 173 0.63 -14.59 12.58
CA ASP A 173 -0.80 -14.80 12.42
C ASP A 173 -1.54 -14.19 13.62
N GLN A 174 -1.92 -12.92 13.53
CA GLN A 174 -3.00 -12.40 14.35
C GLN A 174 -4.30 -12.75 13.66
N ALA A 175 -4.86 -13.86 14.13
CA ALA A 175 -6.25 -14.23 13.91
C ALA A 175 -7.16 -13.02 14.22
N ASP A 176 -7.89 -12.59 13.19
CA ASP A 176 -9.00 -11.66 13.33
C ASP A 176 -10.13 -12.32 14.15
N GLU A 177 -10.03 -12.22 15.47
CA GLU A 177 -11.17 -12.41 16.36
C GLU A 177 -12.07 -11.16 16.33
N ASN A 178 -12.75 -10.95 15.21
CA ASN A 178 -14.04 -10.28 15.22
C ASN A 178 -14.97 -10.77 14.10
N SER A 179 -15.06 -12.09 13.94
CA SER A 179 -16.11 -12.73 13.13
C SER A 179 -17.39 -12.92 13.97
N SER A 180 -18.05 -11.81 14.28
CA SER A 180 -19.44 -11.87 14.74
C SER A 180 -20.36 -12.10 13.54
N GLY A 181 -20.54 -13.36 13.18
CA GLY A 181 -21.76 -13.90 12.59
C GLY A 181 -22.11 -13.49 11.16
N ASP A 182 -21.49 -14.15 10.19
CA ASP A 182 -22.22 -14.91 9.17
C ASP A 182 -21.21 -15.78 8.43
N GLN A 183 -21.44 -17.10 8.41
CA GLN A 183 -20.77 -17.97 7.46
C GLN A 183 -21.31 -17.61 6.08
N ALA A 184 -20.74 -16.57 5.46
CA ALA A 184 -20.96 -16.29 4.06
C ALA A 184 -20.37 -17.47 3.29
N GLU A 185 -21.26 -18.25 2.65
CA GLU A 185 -20.86 -19.21 1.63
C GLU A 185 -19.82 -18.53 0.71
N THR A 186 -18.64 -19.13 0.56
CA THR A 186 -17.58 -18.60 -0.29
C THR A 186 -18.07 -18.70 -1.73
N GLN A 187 -18.80 -17.68 -2.19
CA GLN A 187 -19.30 -17.59 -3.54
C GLN A 187 -18.09 -17.49 -4.46
N ALA A 188 -17.97 -18.42 -5.41
CA ALA A 188 -16.92 -18.37 -6.41
C ALA A 188 -17.09 -17.09 -7.24
N VAL A 189 -16.02 -16.31 -7.34
CA VAL A 189 -15.95 -15.07 -8.12
C VAL A 189 -14.68 -15.10 -8.96
N GLU A 190 -14.74 -14.57 -10.18
CA GLU A 190 -13.58 -14.61 -11.07
C GLU A 190 -13.60 -13.48 -12.10
N MET A 191 -12.52 -12.71 -12.17
CA MET A 191 -12.27 -11.67 -13.17
C MET A 191 -11.65 -12.27 -14.43
N THR A 192 -12.47 -12.44 -15.47
CA THR A 192 -12.01 -12.97 -16.76
C THR A 192 -11.54 -11.86 -17.71
N PRO A 193 -10.70 -12.18 -18.73
CA PRO A 193 -10.28 -11.21 -19.75
C PRO A 193 -11.43 -10.54 -20.50
N GLU A 194 -12.55 -11.23 -20.70
CA GLU A 194 -13.75 -10.68 -21.36
C GLU A 194 -14.46 -9.65 -20.47
N ILE A 195 -14.54 -9.91 -19.17
CA ILE A 195 -15.11 -8.98 -18.19
C ILE A 195 -14.20 -7.74 -18.09
N ASP A 196 -12.89 -7.95 -17.98
CA ASP A 196 -11.88 -6.89 -17.93
C ASP A 196 -11.93 -5.98 -19.18
N ALA A 197 -12.05 -6.57 -20.38
CA ALA A 197 -12.20 -5.82 -21.61
C ALA A 197 -13.46 -4.92 -21.60
N GLY A 198 -14.54 -5.39 -20.98
CA GLY A 198 -15.76 -4.61 -20.76
C GLY A 198 -15.51 -3.37 -19.89
N PHE A 199 -14.78 -3.53 -18.79
CA PHE A 199 -14.38 -2.40 -17.94
C PHE A 199 -13.42 -1.45 -18.65
N ALA A 200 -12.47 -1.98 -19.44
CA ALA A 200 -11.55 -1.18 -20.25
C ALA A 200 -12.31 -0.27 -21.22
N GLN A 201 -13.35 -0.79 -21.86
CA GLN A 201 -14.20 -0.01 -22.77
C GLN A 201 -14.91 1.13 -22.03
N ILE A 202 -15.54 0.85 -20.88
CA ILE A 202 -16.22 1.87 -20.07
C ILE A 202 -15.22 2.93 -19.59
N ALA A 203 -14.04 2.51 -19.14
CA ALA A 203 -12.98 3.42 -18.74
C ALA A 203 -12.55 4.35 -19.88
N ALA A 204 -12.37 3.82 -21.09
CA ALA A 204 -12.01 4.61 -22.26
C ALA A 204 -13.11 5.62 -22.64
N GLU A 205 -14.38 5.20 -22.62
CA GLU A 205 -15.54 6.07 -22.87
C GLU A 205 -15.59 7.23 -21.85
N ARG A 206 -15.40 6.94 -20.56
CA ARG A 206 -15.37 7.95 -19.48
C ARG A 206 -14.23 8.95 -19.65
N LYS A 207 -13.02 8.47 -19.96
CA LYS A 207 -11.85 9.34 -20.24
C LYS A 207 -12.09 10.27 -21.43
N ALA A 208 -12.70 9.74 -22.50
CA ALA A 208 -13.02 10.52 -23.70
C ALA A 208 -14.13 11.55 -23.45
N ARG A 209 -15.15 11.20 -22.66
CA ARG A 209 -16.29 12.08 -22.35
C ARG A 209 -15.91 13.22 -21.40
N HIS A 210 -15.09 12.93 -20.38
CA HIS A 210 -14.73 13.89 -19.33
C HIS A 210 -13.21 13.95 -19.05
N PRO A 211 -12.40 14.41 -20.03
CA PRO A 211 -10.94 14.43 -19.90
C PRO A 211 -10.46 15.34 -18.76
N ILE A 212 -11.08 16.51 -18.58
CA ILE A 212 -10.73 17.44 -17.49
C ILE A 212 -10.98 16.80 -16.13
N ARG A 213 -12.09 16.05 -15.98
CA ARG A 213 -12.38 15.33 -14.74
C ARG A 213 -11.31 14.30 -14.44
N TYR A 214 -10.94 13.49 -15.43
CA TYR A 214 -9.97 12.41 -15.26
C TYR A 214 -8.55 12.90 -15.04
N TYR A 215 -8.07 13.89 -15.80
CA TYR A 215 -6.67 14.31 -15.76
C TYR A 215 -6.37 15.40 -14.74
N LEU A 216 -7.37 16.20 -14.32
CA LEU A 216 -7.16 17.33 -13.41
C LEU A 216 -7.96 17.20 -12.12
N PHE A 217 -9.29 17.08 -12.18
CA PHE A 217 -10.11 17.14 -10.97
C PHE A 217 -9.98 15.92 -10.09
N LEU A 218 -9.93 14.73 -10.67
CA LEU A 218 -9.85 13.49 -9.91
C LEU A 218 -8.50 13.33 -9.20
N PRO A 219 -7.34 13.57 -9.85
CA PRO A 219 -6.07 13.63 -9.14
C PRO A 219 -6.04 14.73 -8.08
N PHE A 220 -6.61 15.91 -8.35
CA PHE A 220 -6.69 16.97 -7.34
C PHE A 220 -7.48 16.52 -6.10
N LYS A 221 -8.64 15.88 -6.29
CA LYS A 221 -9.45 15.33 -5.20
C LYS A 221 -8.70 14.26 -4.42
N ARG A 222 -8.08 13.30 -5.10
CA ARG A 222 -7.26 12.26 -4.46
C ARG A 222 -6.12 12.88 -3.65
N GLY A 223 -5.43 13.87 -4.20
CA GLY A 223 -4.38 14.59 -3.48
C GLY A 223 -4.88 15.25 -2.20
N LEU A 224 -6.13 15.77 -2.20
CA LEU A 224 -6.76 16.30 -1.00
C LEU A 224 -7.16 15.20 -0.01
N SER A 225 -7.78 14.09 -0.48
CA SER A 225 -8.11 12.94 0.37
C SER A 225 -6.84 12.39 1.03
N LEU A 226 -5.80 12.08 0.24
CA LEU A 226 -4.49 11.63 0.73
C LEU A 226 -3.91 12.57 1.81
N TRP A 227 -3.96 13.88 1.60
CA TRP A 227 -3.35 14.84 2.53
C TRP A 227 -4.16 15.08 3.80
N PHE A 228 -5.48 15.20 3.67
CA PHE A 228 -6.38 15.59 4.76
C PHE A 228 -7.10 14.41 5.42
N ASP A 229 -6.73 13.19 5.07
CA ASP A 229 -7.13 12.00 5.79
C ASP A 229 -6.72 12.06 7.27
N THR A 230 -7.42 11.31 8.12
CA THR A 230 -7.09 11.19 9.54
C THR A 230 -5.78 10.44 9.78
N HIS A 231 -5.27 9.69 8.79
CA HIS A 231 -4.09 8.84 8.88
C HIS A 231 -4.18 7.85 10.07
N SER A 232 -5.41 7.41 10.36
CA SER A 232 -5.73 6.51 11.46
C SER A 232 -5.83 5.04 11.03
N GLN A 233 -5.40 4.71 9.82
CA GLN A 233 -5.32 3.31 9.36
C GLN A 233 -4.53 2.48 10.39
N TYR A 234 -5.01 1.28 10.71
CA TYR A 234 -4.45 0.37 11.71
C TYR A 234 -4.63 0.76 13.18
N TYR A 235 -5.31 1.86 13.49
CA TYR A 235 -5.80 2.08 14.85
C TYR A 235 -7.11 1.33 15.09
N PRO A 236 -7.44 0.95 16.34
CA PRO A 236 -8.73 0.34 16.66
C PRO A 236 -9.96 1.21 16.33
N PHE A 237 -9.74 2.49 16.06
CA PHE A 237 -10.76 3.47 15.65
C PHE A 237 -10.60 3.89 14.18
N GLU A 238 -9.91 3.09 13.36
CA GLU A 238 -9.70 3.39 11.95
C GLU A 238 -11.01 3.67 11.21
N GLY A 239 -10.92 4.45 10.14
CA GLY A 239 -12.08 4.90 9.38
C GLY A 239 -11.89 6.30 8.81
N GLU A 240 -12.88 6.75 8.05
CA GLU A 240 -12.91 8.09 7.48
C GLU A 240 -13.70 9.04 8.36
N LEU A 241 -13.19 10.26 8.57
CA LEU A 241 -13.95 11.28 9.31
C LEU A 241 -15.23 11.69 8.56
N LEU A 242 -15.23 11.64 7.23
CA LEU A 242 -16.33 12.13 6.40
C LEU A 242 -16.86 10.99 5.50
N PRO A 243 -18.19 10.75 5.46
CA PRO A 243 -19.26 11.51 6.11
C PRO A 243 -19.45 11.19 7.61
N LEU A 244 -19.76 12.21 8.41
CA LEU A 244 -19.98 12.08 9.87
C LEU A 244 -21.14 11.14 10.27
N ARG A 245 -21.97 10.72 9.31
CA ARG A 245 -23.15 9.88 9.56
C ARG A 245 -22.79 8.42 9.77
N ASP A 246 -21.68 7.98 9.18
CA ASP A 246 -21.29 6.57 9.11
C ASP A 246 -20.22 6.24 10.18
N LEU A 247 -20.13 7.08 11.21
CA LEU A 247 -19.19 6.89 12.32
C LEU A 247 -19.67 5.78 13.25
N ASP A 248 -18.74 4.90 13.60
CA ASP A 248 -18.91 3.89 14.64
C ASP A 248 -18.67 4.52 16.03
N TYR A 249 -19.74 4.57 16.81
CA TYR A 249 -19.74 5.15 18.15
C TYR A 249 -19.21 4.20 19.23
N ASP A 250 -19.15 2.89 18.96
CA ASP A 250 -18.68 1.88 19.91
C ASP A 250 -17.15 1.94 20.06
N ILE A 251 -16.44 2.17 18.95
CA ILE A 251 -14.99 2.43 18.91
C ILE A 251 -14.63 3.91 19.06
N GLN A 252 -15.62 4.76 19.40
CA GLN A 252 -15.42 6.18 19.72
C GLN A 252 -14.84 7.03 18.57
N GLN A 253 -15.16 6.71 17.31
CA GLN A 253 -14.65 7.45 16.14
C GLN A 253 -15.01 8.96 16.20
N GLN A 254 -16.13 9.32 16.82
CA GLN A 254 -16.58 10.71 17.01
C GLN A 254 -15.60 11.59 17.79
N TYR A 255 -14.66 11.02 18.53
CA TYR A 255 -13.63 11.76 19.24
C TYR A 255 -12.26 11.60 18.58
N TRP A 256 -11.89 10.37 18.21
CA TRP A 256 -10.57 10.08 17.68
C TRP A 256 -10.34 10.62 16.27
N LEU A 257 -11.31 10.46 15.37
CA LEU A 257 -11.16 10.94 13.99
C LEU A 257 -11.05 12.47 13.92
N PRO A 258 -11.88 13.27 14.62
CA PRO A 258 -11.70 14.73 14.67
C PRO A 258 -10.38 15.16 15.32
N LEU A 259 -9.91 14.42 16.34
CA LEU A 259 -8.61 14.70 16.97
C LEU A 259 -7.48 14.54 15.97
N PHE A 260 -7.42 13.39 15.27
CA PHE A 260 -6.38 13.10 14.30
C PHE A 260 -6.46 14.03 13.09
N ALA A 261 -7.65 14.32 12.57
CA ALA A 261 -7.83 15.35 11.54
C ALA A 261 -7.33 16.73 12.03
N GLY A 262 -7.63 17.09 13.28
CA GLY A 262 -7.14 18.32 13.90
C GLY A 262 -5.62 18.37 14.03
N LEU A 263 -4.99 17.25 14.37
CA LEU A 263 -3.53 17.13 14.42
C LEU A 263 -2.92 17.28 13.03
N THR A 264 -3.41 16.55 12.02
CA THR A 264 -2.97 16.67 10.63
C THR A 264 -3.11 18.10 10.11
N PHE A 265 -4.23 18.77 10.44
CA PHE A 265 -4.45 20.16 10.08
C PHE A 265 -3.47 21.11 10.79
N LEU A 266 -3.21 20.92 12.08
CA LEU A 266 -2.23 21.69 12.83
C LEU A 266 -0.81 21.54 12.25
N TYR A 267 -0.39 20.30 11.96
CA TYR A 267 0.89 20.02 11.30
C TYR A 267 0.99 20.70 9.94
N THR A 268 -0.08 20.65 9.15
CA THR A 268 -0.18 21.32 7.86
C THR A 268 0.00 22.84 8.00
N LEU A 269 -0.72 23.46 8.94
CA LEU A 269 -0.61 24.91 9.19
C LEU A 269 0.79 25.31 9.63
N LEU A 270 1.40 24.55 10.55
CA LEU A 270 2.77 24.80 11.01
C LEU A 270 3.78 24.65 9.87
N GLY A 271 3.65 23.62 9.04
CA GLY A 271 4.53 23.40 7.89
C GLY A 271 4.40 24.52 6.84
N VAL A 272 3.18 24.95 6.54
CA VAL A 272 2.93 26.09 5.63
C VAL A 272 3.51 27.39 6.20
N ALA A 273 3.31 27.66 7.50
CA ALA A 273 3.90 28.82 8.16
C ALA A 273 5.44 28.79 8.12
N GLY A 274 6.04 27.62 8.36
CA GLY A 274 7.48 27.41 8.29
C GLY A 274 8.04 27.64 6.90
N GLY A 275 7.35 27.12 5.87
CA GLY A 275 7.68 27.38 4.47
C GLY A 275 7.56 28.86 4.12
N TRP A 276 6.52 29.55 4.59
CA TRP A 276 6.35 30.99 4.42
C TRP A 276 7.48 31.79 5.06
N PHE A 277 7.90 31.46 6.28
CA PHE A 277 9.02 32.12 6.95
C PHE A 277 10.36 31.86 6.24
N LEU A 278 10.59 30.65 5.73
CA LEU A 278 11.78 30.36 4.92
C LEU A 278 11.78 31.18 3.63
N TRP A 279 10.65 31.25 2.94
CA TRP A 279 10.51 32.02 1.71
C TRP A 279 10.75 33.52 1.93
N SER A 280 10.11 34.07 2.96
CA SER A 280 10.19 35.49 3.31
C SER A 280 11.56 35.92 3.87
N SER A 281 12.40 34.98 4.32
CA SER A 281 13.77 35.28 4.76
C SER A 281 14.66 35.91 3.67
N GLY A 282 14.30 35.77 2.39
CA GLY A 282 15.06 36.31 1.25
C GLY A 282 16.39 35.59 0.97
N LEU A 283 16.80 34.65 1.83
CA LEU A 283 18.06 33.93 1.69
C LEU A 283 17.97 32.88 0.59
N PHE A 284 18.92 32.91 -0.36
CA PHE A 284 18.98 31.94 -1.44
C PHE A 284 19.14 30.49 -0.93
N SER A 285 19.86 30.29 0.16
CA SER A 285 19.99 28.97 0.80
C SER A 285 18.66 28.47 1.39
N ALA A 286 17.86 29.34 2.01
CA ALA A 286 16.56 28.97 2.57
C ALA A 286 15.58 28.55 1.45
N ARG A 287 15.55 29.28 0.34
CA ARG A 287 14.72 28.95 -0.83
C ARG A 287 15.08 27.61 -1.47
N ARG A 288 16.36 27.21 -1.45
CA ARG A 288 16.80 25.89 -1.94
C ARG A 288 16.24 24.75 -1.10
N TRP A 289 16.28 24.87 0.22
CA TRP A 289 15.70 23.88 1.13
C TRP A 289 14.18 23.80 1.02
N LEU A 290 13.52 24.96 0.89
CA LEU A 290 12.09 25.01 0.66
C LEU A 290 11.72 24.35 -0.68
N LEU A 291 12.48 24.61 -1.76
CA LEU A 291 12.26 23.98 -3.06
C LEU A 291 12.44 22.46 -2.96
N LEU A 292 13.47 21.98 -2.26
CA LEU A 292 13.69 20.55 -2.05
C LEU A 292 12.49 19.91 -1.32
N ALA A 293 12.05 20.49 -0.20
CA ALA A 293 10.89 19.99 0.55
C ALA A 293 9.63 20.02 -0.32
N ALA A 294 9.38 21.12 -1.04
CA ALA A 294 8.22 21.25 -1.92
C ALA A 294 8.25 20.21 -3.05
N LEU A 295 9.39 19.97 -3.69
CA LEU A 295 9.52 18.95 -4.73
C LEU A 295 9.23 17.55 -4.18
N ILE A 296 9.78 17.21 -3.01
CA ILE A 296 9.54 15.91 -2.38
C ILE A 296 8.05 15.74 -2.06
N ILE A 297 7.43 16.74 -1.42
CA ILE A 297 6.03 16.68 -1.00
C ILE A 297 5.10 16.63 -2.21
N PHE A 298 5.18 17.62 -3.10
CA PHE A 298 4.20 17.77 -4.18
C PHE A 298 4.40 16.76 -5.32
N LEU A 299 5.63 16.32 -5.62
CA LEU A 299 5.81 15.25 -6.61
C LEU A 299 5.29 13.92 -6.07
N ARG A 300 5.49 13.63 -4.79
CA ARG A 300 4.99 12.40 -4.16
C ARG A 300 3.47 12.37 -4.13
N VAL A 301 2.84 13.41 -3.57
CA VAL A 301 1.37 13.53 -3.54
C VAL A 301 0.82 13.52 -4.96
N GLY A 302 1.43 14.26 -5.89
CA GLY A 302 1.01 14.31 -7.29
C GLY A 302 1.09 12.95 -7.98
N PHE A 303 2.15 12.17 -7.75
CA PHE A 303 2.30 10.83 -8.30
C PHE A 303 1.21 9.88 -7.78
N PHE A 304 1.07 9.75 -6.46
CA PHE A 304 0.08 8.84 -5.86
C PHE A 304 -1.35 9.27 -6.15
N ALA A 305 -1.62 10.57 -6.26
CA ALA A 305 -2.91 11.08 -6.71
C ALA A 305 -3.29 10.65 -8.13
N THR A 306 -2.32 10.23 -8.96
CA THR A 306 -2.64 9.72 -10.29
C THR A 306 -3.06 8.26 -10.30
N LEU A 307 -2.77 7.48 -9.25
CA LEU A 307 -3.05 6.04 -9.17
C LEU A 307 -4.51 5.75 -8.80
N GLU A 308 -4.96 4.53 -9.05
CA GLU A 308 -6.29 4.01 -8.73
C GLU A 308 -6.52 3.75 -7.24
N ASN A 309 -5.45 3.60 -6.45
CA ASN A 309 -5.46 3.29 -5.03
C ASN A 309 -4.91 4.46 -4.19
N PRO A 310 -5.69 5.54 -3.96
CA PRO A 310 -5.26 6.65 -3.12
C PRO A 310 -5.27 6.24 -1.63
N GLU A 311 -4.22 5.57 -1.16
CA GLU A 311 -4.08 5.22 0.26
C GLU A 311 -3.29 6.28 1.06
N PRO A 312 -3.85 6.78 2.18
CA PRO A 312 -3.18 7.75 3.05
C PRO A 312 -1.77 7.36 3.48
N ARG A 313 -1.51 6.07 3.69
CA ARG A 313 -0.16 5.56 4.03
C ARG A 313 0.93 6.01 3.06
N TYR A 314 0.62 6.23 1.77
CA TYR A 314 1.61 6.61 0.77
C TYR A 314 2.18 8.01 0.95
N VAL A 315 1.55 8.86 1.77
CA VAL A 315 2.04 10.22 2.04
C VAL A 315 2.68 10.36 3.41
N VAL A 316 2.78 9.30 4.21
CA VAL A 316 3.39 9.35 5.56
C VAL A 316 4.83 9.87 5.51
N GLU A 317 5.58 9.59 4.44
CA GLU A 317 6.96 10.04 4.26
C GLU A 317 7.09 11.55 3.97
N VAL A 318 5.99 12.27 3.78
CA VAL A 318 5.99 13.73 3.67
C VAL A 318 6.05 14.42 5.05
N PHE A 319 5.55 13.77 6.10
CA PHE A 319 5.42 14.34 7.44
C PHE A 319 6.75 14.74 8.10
N PRO A 320 7.88 14.02 7.92
CA PRO A 320 9.17 14.48 8.42
C PRO A 320 9.59 15.85 7.86
N PHE A 321 9.36 16.11 6.58
CA PHE A 321 9.66 17.40 5.95
C PHE A 321 8.72 18.48 6.43
N LEU A 322 7.42 18.16 6.56
CA LEU A 322 6.43 19.05 7.13
C LEU A 322 6.76 19.42 8.59
N SER A 323 7.21 18.44 9.39
CA SER A 323 7.64 18.63 10.77
C SER A 323 8.88 19.52 10.86
N ALA A 324 9.86 19.33 9.98
CA ALA A 324 11.03 20.20 9.92
C ALA A 324 10.65 21.66 9.62
N LEU A 325 9.71 21.88 8.69
CA LEU A 325 9.15 23.20 8.42
C LEU A 325 8.38 23.74 9.64
N GLY A 326 7.56 22.91 10.28
CA GLY A 326 6.80 23.28 11.49
C GLY A 326 7.71 23.72 12.64
N GLY A 327 8.85 23.05 12.84
CA GLY A 327 9.88 23.46 13.81
C GLY A 327 10.39 24.88 13.55
N ILE A 328 10.64 25.22 12.28
CA ILE A 328 11.04 26.58 11.89
C ILE A 328 9.95 27.60 12.22
N ALA A 329 8.68 27.24 12.02
CA ALA A 329 7.55 28.10 12.38
C ALA A 329 7.51 28.41 13.87
N ILE A 330 7.60 27.38 14.70
CA ILE A 330 7.57 27.50 16.17
C ILE A 330 8.72 28.41 16.65
N THR A 331 9.96 28.18 16.19
CA THR A 331 11.11 29.01 16.58
C THR A 331 10.93 30.49 16.23
N ARG A 332 10.35 30.77 15.06
CA ARG A 332 10.10 32.16 14.61
C ARG A 332 9.00 32.83 15.42
N LEU A 333 7.91 32.12 15.69
CA LEU A 333 6.80 32.61 16.49
C LEU A 333 7.21 32.91 17.94
N THR A 334 8.04 32.06 18.56
CA THR A 334 8.55 32.28 19.92
C THR A 334 9.53 33.44 19.99
N SER A 335 10.44 33.55 19.01
CA SER A 335 11.40 34.66 18.93
C SER A 335 10.71 36.02 18.74
N ALA A 336 9.66 36.08 17.91
CA ALA A 336 8.88 37.31 17.71
C ALA A 336 8.19 37.76 19.01
N LYS A 337 7.62 36.81 19.76
CA LYS A 337 6.96 37.08 21.05
C LYS A 337 7.94 37.64 22.09
N LEU A 338 9.15 37.08 22.16
CA LEU A 338 10.23 37.57 23.04
C LEU A 338 10.71 38.98 22.67
N SER A 339 10.71 39.36 21.40
CA SER A 339 11.10 40.70 20.96
C SER A 339 10.05 41.80 21.19
N SER A 340 8.79 41.39 21.45
CA SER A 340 7.67 42.30 21.68
C SER A 340 7.37 42.57 23.17
N GLN A 341 8.06 41.84 24.06
CA GLN A 341 8.09 42.09 25.50
C GLN A 341 9.36 42.85 25.85
#